data_AF-A0A8T6V2S8-F1
#
_entry.id   AF-A0A8T6V2S8-F1
#
_cell.length_a   1.000
_cell.length_b   1.000
_cell.length_c   1.000
_cell.angle_alpha   90.00
_cell.angle_beta   90.00
_cell.angle_gamma   90.00
#
_symmetry.space_group_name_H-M   'P 1'
#
loop_
_entity.id
_entity.type
_entity.pdbx_description
1 polymer ?
#
loop_
_entity_poly.entity_id
_entity_poly.type
_entity_poly.pdbx_seq_one_letter_code
_entity_poly.pdbx_strand_id
1 'polypeptide(L)' 'MLLPAEIESKSLIPALRAILSKKLAVDHKIREDEISKMLGVTQAAVSNYIRGTRGDPE' A
#
# COMPACT_ATOMS: atom_id res chain seq x y z
N MET A 1 14.67 5.90 20.04
CA MET A 1 14.95 5.35 18.69
C MET A 1 13.89 4.28 18.43
N LEU A 2 13.28 4.24 17.23
CA LEU A 2 12.30 3.20 16.92
C LEU A 2 13.00 1.83 16.86
N LEU A 3 12.31 0.78 17.31
CA LEU A 3 12.79 -0.58 17.13
C LEU A 3 12.71 -0.99 15.65
N PRO A 4 13.54 -1.94 15.17
CA PRO A 4 13.48 -2.41 13.79
C PRO A 4 12.07 -2.83 13.35
N ALA A 5 11.34 -3.59 14.18
CA ALA A 5 9.97 -4.00 13.90
C ALA A 5 8.97 -2.82 13.81
N GLU A 6 9.23 -1.72 14.52
CA GLU A 6 8.42 -0.51 14.41
C GLU A 6 8.68 0.23 13.10
N ILE A 7 9.93 0.24 12.62
CA ILE A 7 10.27 0.80 11.30
C ILE A 7 9.60 -0.03 10.20
N GLU A 8 9.66 -1.35 10.31
CA GLU A 8 9.02 -2.27 9.37
C GLU A 8 7.50 -2.04 9.29
N SER A 9 6.83 -2.01 10.45
CA SER A 9 5.38 -1.88 10.52
C SER A 9 4.85 -0.48 10.19
N LYS A 10 5.57 0.58 10.55
CA LYS A 10 5.14 1.97 10.36
C LYS A 10 5.56 2.56 9.02
N SER A 11 6.64 2.06 8.40
CA SER A 11 7.21 2.65 7.18
C SER A 11 7.30 1.63 6.04
N LEU A 12 8.05 0.55 6.21
CA LEU A 12 8.41 -0.34 5.09
C LEU A 12 7.19 -1.06 4.50
N ILE A 13 6.37 -1.69 5.33
CA ILE A 13 5.17 -2.42 4.88
C ILE A 13 4.17 -1.48 4.20
N PRO A 14 3.82 -0.30 4.76
CA PRO A 14 2.98 0.68 4.08
C PRO A 14 3.53 1.13 2.72
N ALA A 15 4.84 1.42 2.62
CA ALA A 15 5.46 1.85 1.37
C ALA A 15 5.40 0.75 0.28
N LEU A 16 5.70 -0.50 0.64
CA LEU A 16 5.57 -1.64 -0.27
C LEU A 16 4.14 -1.80 -0.78
N ARG A 17 3.15 -1.69 0.12
CA ARG A 17 1.73 -1.77 -0.26
C ARG A 17 1.33 -0.63 -1.19
N ALA A 18 1.88 0.58 -0.99
CA ALA A 18 1.65 1.71 -1.88
C ALA A 18 2.16 1.46 -3.29
N ILE A 19 3.42 1.02 -3.41
CA ILE A 19 4.07 0.70 -4.68
C ILE A 19 3.30 -0.39 -5.43
N LEU A 20 2.97 -1.50 -4.75
CA LEU A 20 2.24 -2.60 -5.35
C LEU A 20 0.83 -2.19 -5.78
N SER A 21 0.11 -1.44 -4.95
CA SER A 21 -1.24 -0.95 -5.28
C SER A 21 -1.23 -0.06 -6.52
N LYS A 22 -0.29 0.89 -6.60
CA LYS A 22 -0.12 1.78 -7.77
C LYS A 22 0.22 0.97 -9.02
N LYS A 23 1.16 0.03 -8.95
CA LYS A 23 1.57 -0.80 -10.09
C LYS A 23 0.44 -1.69 -10.62
N LEU A 24 -0.28 -2.38 -9.74
CA LEU A 24 -1.39 -3.26 -10.13
C LEU A 24 -2.56 -2.47 -10.74
N ALA A 25 -2.87 -1.28 -10.22
CA ALA A 25 -3.94 -0.45 -10.76
C ALA A 25 -3.57 0.23 -12.09
N VAL A 26 -2.37 0.80 -12.18
CA VAL A 26 -1.97 1.63 -13.33
C VAL A 26 -1.44 0.77 -14.48
N ASP A 27 -0.53 -0.15 -14.22
CA ASP A 27 0.16 -0.90 -15.27
C ASP A 27 -0.65 -2.13 -15.68
N HIS A 28 -1.29 -2.78 -14.70
CA HIS A 28 -2.03 -4.03 -14.91
C HIS A 28 -3.55 -3.85 -14.96
N LYS A 29 -4.07 -2.63 -14.77
CA LYS A 29 -5.51 -2.28 -14.84
C LYS A 29 -6.40 -3.15 -13.94
N ILE A 30 -5.87 -3.62 -12.81
CA ILE A 30 -6.62 -4.40 -11.83
C ILE A 30 -7.47 -3.47 -10.96
N ARG A 31 -8.70 -3.86 -10.67
CA ARG A 31 -9.61 -3.07 -9.83
C ARG A 31 -9.19 -3.09 -8.35
N GLU A 32 -9.48 -2.02 -7.62
CA GLU A 32 -9.10 -1.89 -6.20
C GLU A 32 -9.66 -3.00 -5.31
N ASP A 33 -10.86 -3.51 -5.59
CA ASP A 33 -11.48 -4.61 -4.83
C ASP A 33 -10.68 -5.92 -4.97
N GLU A 34 -10.18 -6.23 -6.16
CA GLU A 34 -9.32 -7.39 -6.39
C GLU A 34 -7.93 -7.20 -5.79
N ILE A 35 -7.33 -6.02 -5.94
CA ILE A 35 -6.03 -5.69 -5.31
C ILE A 35 -6.12 -5.85 -3.78
N SER A 36 -7.25 -5.46 -3.17
CA SER A 36 -7.45 -5.56 -1.73
C SER A 36 -7.38 -7.02 -1.23
N LYS A 37 -7.96 -7.94 -2.01
CA LYS A 37 -7.90 -9.39 -1.75
C LYS A 37 -6.47 -9.92 -1.92
N MET A 38 -5.76 -9.49 -2.96
CA MET A 38 -4.36 -9.90 -3.22
C MET A 38 -3.40 -9.45 -2.11
N LEU A 39 -3.59 -8.25 -1.56
CA LEU A 39 -2.68 -7.65 -0.57
C LEU A 39 -3.12 -7.89 0.89
N GLY A 40 -4.27 -8.53 1.11
CA GLY A 40 -4.82 -8.80 2.43
C GLY A 40 -5.12 -7.52 3.23
N VAL A 41 -5.71 -6.51 2.57
CA VAL A 41 -6.09 -5.23 3.18
C VAL A 41 -7.49 -4.82 2.73
N THR A 42 -8.04 -3.75 3.30
CA THR A 42 -9.33 -3.20 2.85
C THR A 42 -9.19 -2.49 1.51
N GLN A 43 -10.26 -2.47 0.71
CA GLN A 43 -10.31 -1.66 -0.52
C GLN A 43 -10.03 -0.17 -0.22
N ALA A 44 -10.54 0.35 0.89
CA ALA A 44 -10.26 1.73 1.31
C ALA A 44 -8.75 1.99 1.54
N ALA A 45 -8.01 1.01 2.06
CA ALA A 45 -6.56 1.12 2.19
C ALA A 45 -5.86 1.18 0.82
N VAL A 46 -6.27 0.33 -0.14
CA VAL A 46 -5.78 0.36 -1.53
C VAL A 46 -6.05 1.72 -2.16
N SER A 47 -7.26 2.25 -2.01
CA SER A 47 -7.65 3.55 -2.53
C SER A 47 -6.77 4.68 -1.98
N ASN A 48 -6.41 4.63 -0.69
CA ASN A 48 -5.50 5.60 -0.07
C ASN A 48 -4.04 5.43 -0.51
N TYR A 49 -3.59 4.18 -0.73
CA TYR A 49 -2.29 3.89 -1.32
C TYR A 49 -2.15 4.45 -2.74
N ILE A 50 -3.18 4.29 -3.57
CA ILE A 50 -3.19 4.82 -4.95
C ILE A 50 -3.19 6.35 -4.96
N ARG A 51 -4.01 6.98 -4.10
CA ARG A 51 -4.06 8.45 -3.96
C ARG A 51 -2.79 9.08 -3.37
N GLY A 52 -1.87 8.29 -2.82
CA GLY A 52 -0.67 8.80 -2.15
C GLY A 52 -0.93 9.35 -0.74
N THR A 53 -2.10 9.10 -0.15
CA THR A 53 -2.41 9.53 1.23
C THR A 53 -1.85 8.57 2.30
N ARG A 54 -1.20 7.48 1.87
CA ARG A 54 -0.57 6.47 2.75
C ARG A 54 0.60 5.81 2.03
N GLY A 55 1.71 5.60 2.75
CA GLY A 55 2.88 4.88 2.24
C GLY A 55 3.84 5.71 1.39
N ASP A 56 3.61 7.02 1.26
CA ASP A 56 4.63 7.97 0.82
C ASP A 56 5.37 8.51 2.06
N PRO A 57 6.70 8.41 2.12
CA PRO A 57 7.53 9.18 3.03
C PRO A 57 7.82 10.53 2.36
N GLU A 58 6.89 11.48 2.45
CA GLU A 58 7.30 12.89 2.49
C GLU A 58 7.85 13.21 3.89
#